data_AF-A0A3D1BG02-F1
#
_entry.id   AF-A0A3D1BG02-F1
#
_cell.length_a   1.000
_cell.length_b   1.000
_cell.length_c   1.000
_cell.angle_alpha   90.00
_cell.angle_beta   90.00
_cell.angle_gamma   90.00
#
_symmetry.space_group_name_H-M   'P 1'
#
loop_
_entity.id
_entity.type
_entity.pdbx_description
1 polymer ?
#
loop_
_entity_poly.entity_id
_entity_poly.type
_entity_poly.pdbx_seq_one_letter_code
_entity_poly.pdbx_strand_id
1 'polypeptide(L)'
;GSSNNKYIELYNPTQSPIFLSEYTLGNCSNGCDVTGEFDYLTFNFPAGDVVEAGSTYIIAHPQADSLILAVADMTYQYLSNGDDAFALLDITGESPVIVDVFGSLGADPGSGFAVAGVVNATQNATLVRKPTISQGNAGDWVTSAGSNEIDSEWVINPSDDWTNLGTHTFQGACAVDNSGCTDSGAVNYDPNATEDDGSCIFIPNLTIQEIHGSDFSGTVVTSGVVTGVYGNSGSLGGQPSYVIQNGTGAFSGIWVIGDGVMVGDQIEVAGTVTVVYGLRQIQSAVPTVQSSGNALPAAEALASADMNDEQWESVLVSIAGECTSVNGFGEWQLNDGSGNGMVAG
;
A
#
# COMPACT_ATOMS: atom_id res chain seq x y z
N GLY A 1 -14.08 19.23 1.89
CA GLY A 1 -14.92 19.92 0.89
C GLY A 1 -16.23 19.18 0.63
N SER A 2 -17.02 19.71 -0.30
CA SER A 2 -18.33 19.19 -0.71
C SER A 2 -18.22 17.98 -1.64
N SER A 3 -19.24 17.11 -1.67
CA SER A 3 -19.26 15.91 -2.53
C SER A 3 -17.96 15.11 -2.46
N ASN A 4 -17.26 14.95 -3.58
CA ASN A 4 -16.01 14.21 -3.69
C ASN A 4 -14.74 15.07 -3.47
N ASN A 5 -14.88 16.36 -3.14
CA ASN A 5 -13.75 17.25 -2.85
C ASN A 5 -13.19 16.97 -1.44
N LYS A 6 -12.64 15.76 -1.29
CA LYS A 6 -12.10 15.21 -0.04
C LYS A 6 -10.61 14.94 -0.24
N TYR A 7 -9.83 15.29 0.77
CA TYR A 7 -8.40 14.98 0.85
C TYR A 7 -7.94 14.94 2.31
N ILE A 8 -6.85 14.22 2.55
CA ILE A 8 -6.03 14.31 3.76
C ILE A 8 -4.69 14.89 3.30
N GLU A 9 -4.18 15.88 4.03
CA GLU A 9 -2.86 16.45 3.79
C GLU A 9 -2.00 16.21 5.04
N LEU A 10 -0.89 15.52 4.85
CA LEU A 10 0.15 15.35 5.85
C LEU A 10 1.23 16.40 5.59
N TYR A 11 1.80 16.97 6.64
CA TYR A 11 2.90 17.91 6.55
C TYR A 11 4.07 17.41 7.39
N ASN A 12 5.28 17.46 6.83
CA ASN A 12 6.50 17.16 7.56
C ASN A 12 7.11 18.47 8.12
N PRO A 13 6.92 18.79 9.41
CA PRO A 13 7.50 19.99 10.03
C PRO A 13 8.99 19.84 10.39
N THR A 14 9.57 18.64 10.20
CA THR A 14 10.94 18.34 10.59
C THR A 14 11.97 18.81 9.57
N GLN A 15 13.24 18.59 9.87
CA GLN A 15 14.38 18.94 9.01
C GLN A 15 14.91 17.74 8.21
N SER A 16 14.31 16.56 8.39
CA SER A 16 14.69 15.31 7.72
C SER A 16 13.52 14.77 6.89
N PRO A 17 13.78 13.96 5.85
CA PRO A 17 12.72 13.24 5.16
C PRO A 17 12.00 12.26 6.11
N ILE A 18 10.68 12.12 5.94
CA ILE A 18 9.87 11.11 6.64
C ILE A 18 9.46 10.04 5.62
N PHE A 19 9.78 8.79 5.91
CA PHE A 19 9.47 7.66 5.04
C PHE A 19 8.10 7.08 5.38
N LEU A 20 7.16 7.16 4.45
CA LEU A 20 5.78 6.74 4.71
C LEU A 20 5.61 5.22 4.80
N SER A 21 6.63 4.44 4.44
CA SER A 21 6.69 3.00 4.72
C SER A 21 6.72 2.67 6.22
N GLU A 22 7.06 3.63 7.08
CA GLU A 22 7.00 3.52 8.54
C GLU A 22 5.61 3.79 9.12
N TYR A 23 4.65 4.18 8.28
CA TYR A 23 3.35 4.62 8.72
C TYR A 23 2.19 3.89 8.02
N THR A 24 1.02 3.93 8.64
CA THR A 24 -0.24 3.48 8.06
C THR A 24 -1.36 4.43 8.49
N LEU A 25 -2.52 4.36 7.82
CA LEU A 25 -3.74 5.02 8.26
C LEU A 25 -4.74 3.99 8.79
N GLY A 26 -5.19 4.21 10.03
CA GLY A 26 -6.34 3.53 10.60
C GLY A 26 -7.58 4.42 10.49
N ASN A 27 -8.75 3.84 10.24
CA ASN A 27 -9.99 4.62 10.23
C ASN A 27 -11.16 3.92 10.92
N CYS A 28 -12.08 4.73 11.43
CA CYS A 28 -13.40 4.31 11.88
C CYS A 28 -14.46 5.00 11.05
N SER A 29 -15.43 4.25 10.52
CA SER A 29 -16.42 4.81 9.60
C SER A 29 -17.78 5.03 10.25
N ASN A 30 -18.20 6.30 10.35
CA ASN A 30 -19.34 6.75 11.16
C ASN A 30 -19.15 6.33 12.64
N GLY A 31 -18.02 6.69 13.24
CA GLY A 31 -17.58 6.16 14.53
C GLY A 31 -17.00 4.74 14.45
N CYS A 32 -16.45 4.24 15.56
CA CYS A 32 -15.87 2.89 15.63
C CYS A 32 -16.90 1.87 16.15
N ASP A 33 -16.89 0.66 15.59
CA ASP A 33 -17.71 -0.46 16.06
C ASP A 33 -17.37 -0.85 17.50
N VAL A 34 -16.08 -0.78 17.82
CA VAL A 34 -15.53 -0.96 19.17
C VAL A 34 -14.71 0.27 19.54
N THR A 35 -15.04 0.89 20.66
CA THR A 35 -14.34 2.11 21.11
C THR A 35 -12.86 1.83 21.32
N GLY A 36 -12.01 2.64 20.66
CA GLY A 36 -10.56 2.51 20.71
C GLY A 36 -9.95 1.48 19.76
N GLU A 37 -10.77 0.79 18.95
CA GLU A 37 -10.29 -0.11 17.90
C GLU A 37 -10.63 0.47 16.53
N PHE A 38 -9.71 0.37 15.58
CA PHE A 38 -9.96 0.79 14.19
C PHE A 38 -10.82 -0.23 13.48
N ASP A 39 -11.88 0.23 12.79
CA ASP A 39 -12.68 -0.66 11.93
C ASP A 39 -11.84 -1.18 10.74
N TYR A 40 -10.95 -0.32 10.23
CA TYR A 40 -10.05 -0.64 9.13
C TYR A 40 -8.63 -0.16 9.43
N LEU A 41 -7.68 -1.09 9.29
CA LEU A 41 -6.24 -0.85 9.34
C LEU A 41 -5.56 -1.54 8.16
N THR A 42 -6.03 -1.21 6.95
CA THR A 42 -5.59 -1.86 5.70
C THR A 42 -4.96 -0.88 4.72
N PHE A 43 -4.91 0.41 5.06
CA PHE A 43 -4.29 1.42 4.23
C PHE A 43 -2.78 1.28 4.29
N ASN A 44 -2.11 1.21 3.15
CA ASN A 44 -0.66 1.25 3.08
C ASN A 44 -0.25 2.35 2.13
N PHE A 45 0.74 3.14 2.54
CA PHE A 45 1.41 4.05 1.62
C PHE A 45 2.18 3.25 0.56
N PRO A 46 2.28 3.74 -0.69
CA PRO A 46 3.16 3.16 -1.69
C PRO A 46 4.59 3.02 -1.18
N ALA A 47 5.25 1.92 -1.54
CA ALA A 47 6.62 1.66 -1.11
C ALA A 47 7.57 2.71 -1.69
N GLY A 48 8.40 3.31 -0.82
CA GLY A 48 9.37 4.34 -1.19
C GLY A 48 8.81 5.77 -1.20
N ASP A 49 7.54 5.97 -0.82
CA ASP A 49 7.01 7.33 -0.66
C ASP A 49 7.65 8.03 0.54
N VAL A 50 8.04 9.28 0.30
CA VAL A 50 8.77 10.13 1.25
C VAL A 50 8.11 11.49 1.31
N VAL A 51 7.94 12.03 2.51
CA VAL A 51 7.59 13.44 2.73
C VAL A 51 8.89 14.18 3.05
N GLU A 52 9.41 14.93 2.08
CA GLU A 52 10.61 15.75 2.28
C GLU A 52 10.42 16.79 3.39
N ALA A 53 11.52 17.23 4.00
CA ALA A 53 11.50 18.27 5.03
C ALA A 53 10.74 19.52 4.58
N GLY A 54 9.75 19.96 5.37
CA GLY A 54 8.90 21.13 5.05
C GLY A 54 7.95 20.94 3.87
N SER A 55 7.74 19.70 3.40
CA SER A 55 6.83 19.38 2.30
C SER A 55 5.54 18.72 2.80
N THR A 56 4.57 18.60 1.91
CA THR A 56 3.28 17.95 2.17
C THR A 56 3.14 16.65 1.39
N TYR A 57 2.30 15.76 1.87
CA TYR A 57 1.85 14.57 1.15
C TYR A 57 0.32 14.53 1.15
N ILE A 58 -0.29 14.46 -0.03
CA ILE A 58 -1.73 14.63 -0.24
C ILE A 58 -2.37 13.34 -0.74
N ILE A 59 -3.34 12.86 0.03
CA ILE A 59 -4.20 11.73 -0.29
C ILE A 59 -5.55 12.29 -0.73
N ALA A 60 -5.89 12.21 -2.01
CA ALA A 60 -7.12 12.78 -2.55
C ALA A 60 -8.17 11.72 -2.90
N HIS A 61 -9.45 12.09 -2.88
CA HIS A 61 -10.47 11.24 -3.50
C HIS A 61 -10.27 11.21 -5.02
N PRO A 62 -10.36 10.05 -5.70
CA PRO A 62 -10.06 9.93 -7.14
C PRO A 62 -10.98 10.74 -8.07
N GLN A 63 -12.11 11.21 -7.54
CA GLN A 63 -13.07 12.07 -8.23
C GLN A 63 -13.17 13.47 -7.62
N ALA A 64 -12.16 13.90 -6.86
CA ALA A 64 -12.06 15.26 -6.35
C ALA A 64 -11.92 16.28 -7.49
N ASP A 65 -12.08 17.56 -7.16
CA ASP A 65 -11.78 18.65 -8.08
C ASP A 65 -10.37 18.51 -8.69
N SER A 66 -10.24 18.88 -9.96
CA SER A 66 -8.98 18.86 -10.70
C SER A 66 -7.84 19.62 -10.01
N LEU A 67 -8.13 20.67 -9.23
CA LEU A 67 -7.13 21.40 -8.47
C LEU A 67 -6.54 20.57 -7.32
N ILE A 68 -7.34 19.71 -6.70
CA ILE A 68 -6.88 18.76 -5.67
C ILE A 68 -6.06 17.66 -6.34
N LEU A 69 -6.60 17.06 -7.41
CA LEU A 69 -5.94 15.97 -8.12
C LEU A 69 -4.60 16.38 -8.75
N ALA A 70 -4.42 17.67 -9.10
CA ALA A 70 -3.18 18.17 -9.69
C ALA A 70 -1.98 18.16 -8.72
N VAL A 71 -2.24 18.09 -7.41
CA VAL A 71 -1.21 18.08 -6.36
C VAL A 71 -1.31 16.86 -5.45
N ALA A 72 -2.16 15.89 -5.81
CA ALA A 72 -2.30 14.65 -5.04
C ALA A 72 -1.10 13.72 -5.32
N ASP A 73 -0.48 13.23 -4.26
CA ASP A 73 0.57 12.22 -4.34
C ASP A 73 -0.02 10.82 -4.54
N MET A 74 -1.20 10.58 -3.97
CA MET A 74 -1.98 9.37 -4.21
C MET A 74 -3.48 9.61 -4.13
N THR A 75 -4.26 8.64 -4.62
CA THR A 75 -5.72 8.66 -4.49
C THR A 75 -6.24 7.55 -3.60
N TYR A 76 -7.25 7.85 -2.79
CA TYR A 76 -7.94 6.88 -1.94
C TYR A 76 -9.47 7.09 -1.98
N GLN A 77 -10.21 6.00 -2.19
CA GLN A 77 -11.66 6.05 -2.42
C GLN A 77 -12.45 6.38 -1.15
N TYR A 78 -11.99 5.92 0.01
CA TYR A 78 -12.76 5.92 1.25
C TYR A 78 -12.26 7.02 2.18
N LEU A 79 -12.48 8.28 1.82
CA LEU A 79 -12.16 9.44 2.66
C LEU A 79 -13.37 9.93 3.45
N SER A 80 -13.10 10.58 4.59
CA SER A 80 -14.13 11.03 5.52
C SER A 80 -15.21 11.88 4.86
N ASN A 81 -16.47 11.55 5.14
CA ASN A 81 -17.62 12.36 4.73
C ASN A 81 -17.86 13.53 5.72
N GLY A 82 -17.31 13.44 6.93
CA GLY A 82 -17.50 14.39 8.02
C GLY A 82 -17.47 13.71 9.40
N ASP A 83 -17.98 12.49 9.54
CA ASP A 83 -18.11 11.74 10.80
C ASP A 83 -17.20 10.51 10.92
N ASP A 84 -16.33 10.28 9.93
CA ASP A 84 -15.31 9.24 9.97
C ASP A 84 -14.01 9.76 10.61
N ALA A 85 -13.40 8.97 11.50
CA ALA A 85 -12.13 9.28 12.13
C ALA A 85 -10.96 8.63 11.38
N PHE A 86 -9.83 9.32 11.27
CA PHE A 86 -8.58 8.83 10.67
C PHE A 86 -7.43 9.05 11.64
N ALA A 87 -6.60 8.03 11.87
CA ALA A 87 -5.36 8.13 12.62
C ALA A 87 -4.17 7.80 11.73
N LEU A 88 -3.08 8.54 11.91
CA LEU A 88 -1.75 8.16 11.43
C LEU A 88 -1.08 7.32 12.52
N LEU A 89 -0.61 6.13 12.15
CA LEU A 89 0.08 5.23 13.06
C LEU A 89 1.50 4.98 12.59
N ASP A 90 2.44 4.99 13.52
CA ASP A 90 3.80 4.46 13.36
C ASP A 90 3.74 2.93 13.51
N ILE A 91 4.32 2.21 12.56
CA ILE A 91 4.35 0.74 12.48
C ILE A 91 5.76 0.15 12.57
N THR A 92 6.75 0.93 12.97
CA THR A 92 8.14 0.47 13.12
C THR A 92 8.35 -0.42 14.35
N GLY A 93 7.53 -0.23 15.38
CA GLY A 93 7.56 -1.02 16.62
C GLY A 93 6.84 -2.37 16.54
N GLU A 94 6.89 -3.14 17.63
CA GLU A 94 6.17 -4.43 17.75
C GLU A 94 4.64 -4.28 17.68
N SER A 95 4.12 -3.06 17.86
CA SER A 95 2.70 -2.75 17.80
C SER A 95 2.50 -1.33 17.26
N PRO A 96 1.47 -1.09 16.44
CA PRO A 96 1.20 0.24 15.91
C PRO A 96 0.95 1.28 17.02
N VAL A 97 1.53 2.46 16.88
CA VAL A 97 1.38 3.58 17.83
C VAL A 97 0.74 4.76 17.13
N ILE A 98 -0.31 5.34 17.72
CA ILE A 98 -0.98 6.52 17.15
C ILE A 98 -0.07 7.74 17.28
N VAL A 99 0.21 8.39 16.16
CA VAL A 99 0.99 9.63 16.07
C VAL A 99 0.05 10.83 16.12
N ASP A 100 -0.99 10.84 15.28
CA ASP A 100 -2.00 11.89 15.24
C ASP A 100 -3.36 11.29 14.86
N VAL A 101 -4.45 11.90 15.35
CA VAL A 101 -5.81 11.52 14.97
C VAL A 101 -6.64 12.74 14.57
N PHE A 102 -7.48 12.55 13.57
CA PHE A 102 -8.55 13.46 13.17
C PHE A 102 -9.90 12.76 13.38
N GLY A 103 -10.72 13.26 14.30
CA GLY A 103 -11.96 12.61 14.73
C GLY A 103 -11.79 11.72 15.98
N SER A 104 -12.90 11.42 16.65
CA SER A 104 -12.91 10.60 17.86
C SER A 104 -12.95 9.11 17.51
N LEU A 105 -12.08 8.30 18.15
CA LEU A 105 -12.10 6.83 18.05
C LEU A 105 -13.18 6.21 18.96
N GLY A 106 -14.41 6.68 18.80
CA GLY A 106 -15.55 6.33 19.64
C GLY A 106 -16.86 6.33 18.86
N ALA A 107 -17.96 6.60 19.56
CA ALA A 107 -19.29 6.59 18.95
C ALA A 107 -19.42 7.63 17.82
N ASP A 108 -20.28 7.31 16.86
CA ASP A 108 -20.66 8.19 15.76
C ASP A 108 -21.10 9.60 16.24
N PRO A 109 -20.46 10.69 15.80
CA PRO A 109 -20.94 12.05 16.07
C PRO A 109 -22.20 12.42 15.25
N GLY A 110 -22.55 11.61 14.24
CA GLY A 110 -23.79 11.62 13.46
C GLY A 110 -23.78 12.49 12.20
N SER A 111 -22.92 13.50 12.09
CA SER A 111 -22.82 14.33 10.86
C SER A 111 -21.45 14.99 10.72
N GLY A 112 -20.83 15.28 11.86
CA GLY A 112 -19.43 15.64 11.93
C GLY A 112 -19.01 15.91 13.38
N PHE A 113 -17.72 15.85 13.64
CA PHE A 113 -17.16 16.19 14.94
C PHE A 113 -17.28 17.68 15.20
N ALA A 114 -17.55 18.04 16.47
CA ALA A 114 -17.45 19.42 16.91
C ALA A 114 -15.97 19.82 17.01
N VAL A 115 -15.63 21.02 16.53
CA VAL A 115 -14.27 21.57 16.59
C VAL A 115 -14.37 23.05 16.91
N ALA A 116 -13.52 23.56 17.80
CA ALA A 116 -13.51 24.96 18.22
C ALA A 116 -14.89 25.50 18.65
N GLY A 117 -15.74 24.64 19.24
CA GLY A 117 -17.10 24.99 19.65
C GLY A 117 -18.14 25.04 18.54
N VAL A 118 -17.74 24.79 17.28
CA VAL A 118 -18.64 24.69 16.13
C VAL A 118 -19.13 23.25 16.01
N VAL A 119 -20.45 23.06 16.05
CA VAL A 119 -21.10 21.75 15.89
C VAL A 119 -20.96 21.29 14.43
N ASN A 120 -20.65 20.00 14.21
CA ASN A 120 -20.44 19.40 12.89
C ASN A 120 -19.39 20.11 12.04
N ALA A 121 -18.35 20.66 12.66
CA ALA A 121 -17.32 21.44 11.99
C ALA A 121 -16.59 20.66 10.89
N THR A 122 -16.39 19.36 11.07
CA THR A 122 -15.73 18.49 10.08
C THR A 122 -16.60 18.16 8.86
N GLN A 123 -17.90 18.50 8.91
CA GLN A 123 -18.79 18.29 7.77
C GLN A 123 -18.50 19.32 6.68
N ASN A 124 -17.93 18.84 5.56
CA ASN A 124 -17.65 19.59 4.33
C ASN A 124 -16.68 20.80 4.43
N ALA A 125 -16.28 21.22 5.63
CA ALA A 125 -15.26 22.23 5.84
C ALA A 125 -13.86 21.74 5.42
N THR A 126 -12.92 22.68 5.31
CA THR A 126 -11.50 22.38 5.23
C THR A 126 -10.87 22.77 6.57
N LEU A 127 -10.34 21.80 7.31
CA LEU A 127 -9.68 22.05 8.59
C LEU A 127 -8.17 22.01 8.39
N VAL A 128 -7.48 23.03 8.87
CA VAL A 128 -6.02 23.15 8.79
C VAL A 128 -5.47 23.22 10.20
N ARG A 129 -4.48 22.39 10.53
CA ARG A 129 -3.83 22.45 11.85
C ARG A 129 -3.18 23.83 12.04
N LYS A 130 -3.21 24.37 13.25
CA LYS A 130 -2.60 25.66 13.54
C LYS A 130 -1.08 25.59 13.40
N PRO A 131 -0.43 26.66 12.92
CA PRO A 131 1.01 26.67 12.63
C PRO A 131 1.90 26.46 13.87
N THR A 132 1.36 26.64 15.07
CA THR A 132 2.09 26.50 16.34
C THR A 132 2.06 25.08 16.90
N ILE A 133 1.29 24.17 16.31
CA ILE A 133 1.21 22.79 16.75
C ILE A 133 2.41 22.03 16.19
N SER A 134 3.26 21.53 17.08
CA SER A 134 4.54 20.90 16.71
C SER A 134 4.58 19.39 16.93
N GLN A 135 3.48 18.78 17.37
CA GLN A 135 3.37 17.34 17.64
C GLN A 135 1.94 16.89 17.32
N GLY A 136 1.79 15.63 16.90
CA GLY A 136 0.48 15.00 16.80
C GLY A 136 -0.17 14.84 18.19
N ASN A 137 -1.48 14.63 18.21
CA ASN A 137 -2.26 14.53 19.45
C ASN A 137 -2.26 13.13 20.09
N ALA A 138 -1.54 12.15 19.52
CA ALA A 138 -1.41 10.78 20.04
C ALA A 138 -2.77 10.11 20.38
N GLY A 139 -3.83 10.45 19.64
CA GLY A 139 -5.18 9.91 19.85
C GLY A 139 -6.10 10.77 20.73
N ASP A 140 -5.59 11.83 21.37
CA ASP A 140 -6.42 12.76 22.16
C ASP A 140 -7.14 13.79 21.28
N TRP A 141 -8.13 13.30 20.53
CA TRP A 141 -8.98 14.16 19.70
C TRP A 141 -9.74 15.21 20.51
N VAL A 142 -10.16 14.90 21.74
CA VAL A 142 -11.02 15.80 22.52
C VAL A 142 -10.27 17.09 22.86
N THR A 143 -9.02 16.97 23.32
CA THR A 143 -8.16 18.14 23.55
C THR A 143 -7.84 18.85 22.24
N SER A 144 -7.56 18.09 21.17
CA SER A 144 -7.19 18.66 19.88
C SER A 144 -8.31 19.45 19.21
N ALA A 145 -9.54 18.93 19.25
CA ALA A 145 -10.72 19.58 18.71
C ALA A 145 -11.04 20.89 19.45
N GLY A 146 -10.80 20.92 20.77
CA GLY A 146 -11.04 22.07 21.63
C GLY A 146 -12.52 22.45 21.76
N SER A 147 -12.78 23.42 22.63
CA SER A 147 -14.12 23.93 22.91
C SER A 147 -14.39 25.30 22.27
N ASN A 148 -13.34 25.97 21.79
CA ASN A 148 -13.39 27.29 21.16
C ASN A 148 -12.16 27.51 20.26
N GLU A 149 -12.14 28.64 19.55
CA GLU A 149 -11.04 28.99 18.62
C GLU A 149 -9.68 29.20 19.30
N ILE A 150 -9.61 29.35 20.63
CA ILE A 150 -8.34 29.57 21.34
C ILE A 150 -7.69 28.24 21.68
N ASP A 151 -8.45 27.32 22.27
CA ASP A 151 -7.95 26.03 22.76
C ASP A 151 -7.92 24.93 21.68
N SER A 152 -8.66 25.08 20.58
CA SER A 152 -8.60 24.17 19.45
C SER A 152 -7.25 24.22 18.75
N GLU A 153 -6.82 23.09 18.22
CA GLU A 153 -5.64 22.99 17.38
C GLU A 153 -5.91 23.30 15.90
N TRP A 154 -7.16 23.57 15.53
CA TRP A 154 -7.59 23.65 14.14
C TRP A 154 -8.11 25.05 13.77
N VAL A 155 -7.87 25.43 12.53
CA VAL A 155 -8.54 26.54 11.84
C VAL A 155 -9.61 25.95 10.94
N ILE A 156 -10.86 26.38 11.12
CA ILE A 156 -12.00 25.92 10.32
C ILE A 156 -12.18 26.90 9.16
N ASN A 157 -11.93 26.43 7.94
CA ASN A 157 -12.20 27.18 6.73
C ASN A 157 -13.53 26.76 6.09
N PRO A 158 -14.16 27.63 5.28
CA PRO A 158 -15.38 27.29 4.57
C PRO A 158 -15.25 26.05 3.68
N SER A 159 -16.40 25.52 3.26
CA SER A 159 -16.42 24.39 2.33
C SER A 159 -15.74 24.75 1.01
N ASP A 160 -14.94 23.82 0.51
CA ASP A 160 -14.14 23.95 -0.73
C ASP A 160 -13.16 25.12 -0.69
N ASP A 161 -12.69 25.48 0.50
CA ASP A 161 -11.50 26.32 0.65
C ASP A 161 -10.24 25.46 0.48
N TRP A 162 -9.41 25.81 -0.51
CA TRP A 162 -8.16 25.15 -0.84
C TRP A 162 -6.96 26.10 -0.78
N THR A 163 -7.07 27.24 -0.07
CA THR A 163 -5.97 28.22 -0.01
C THR A 163 -4.69 27.68 0.62
N ASN A 164 -4.80 26.60 1.41
CA ASN A 164 -3.67 25.91 2.04
C ASN A 164 -3.34 24.56 1.40
N LEU A 165 -3.99 24.19 0.30
CA LEU A 165 -3.71 22.91 -0.35
C LEU A 165 -2.27 22.87 -0.88
N GLY A 166 -1.51 21.83 -0.49
CA GLY A 166 -0.12 21.61 -0.85
C GLY A 166 0.86 22.54 -0.15
N THR A 167 0.40 23.29 0.86
CA THR A 167 1.27 24.21 1.61
C THR A 167 0.84 24.33 3.07
N HIS A 168 1.76 24.10 3.99
CA HIS A 168 1.53 24.35 5.40
C HIS A 168 2.51 25.40 5.94
N THR A 169 2.00 26.37 6.69
CA THR A 169 2.87 27.28 7.45
C THR A 169 3.14 26.67 8.80
N PHE A 170 4.40 26.45 9.15
CA PHE A 170 4.81 26.01 10.49
C PHE A 170 5.59 27.12 11.18
N GLN A 171 5.17 27.47 12.39
CA GLN A 171 5.77 28.49 13.26
C GLN A 171 6.30 27.89 14.58
N GLY A 172 6.12 26.60 14.79
CA GLY A 172 6.73 25.88 15.90
C GLY A 172 8.23 25.72 15.71
N ALA A 173 8.87 25.21 16.75
CA ALA A 173 10.20 24.62 16.64
C ALA A 173 10.04 23.12 16.84
N CYS A 174 10.37 22.33 15.82
CA CYS A 174 10.69 20.93 16.06
C CYS A 174 12.01 20.90 16.83
N ALA A 175 12.16 19.96 17.76
CA ALA A 175 13.50 19.61 18.21
C ALA A 175 14.31 19.24 16.95
N VAL A 176 15.58 19.62 16.89
CA VAL A 176 16.46 19.08 15.86
C VAL A 176 16.64 17.61 16.24
N ASP A 177 15.82 16.78 15.64
CA ASP A 177 15.95 15.34 15.73
C ASP A 177 16.83 14.92 14.56
N ASN A 178 18.06 14.52 14.88
CA ASN A 178 18.96 13.90 13.91
C ASN A 178 18.95 12.38 14.08
N SER A 179 17.94 11.84 14.77
CA SER A 179 17.70 10.42 14.87
C SER A 179 16.89 9.94 13.66
N GLY A 180 17.24 8.76 13.15
CA GLY A 180 16.62 8.14 11.99
C GLY A 180 17.45 6.94 11.54
N CYS A 181 16.99 6.20 10.54
CA CYS A 181 17.76 5.05 10.07
C CYS A 181 19.09 5.49 9.44
N THR A 182 20.21 5.01 10.00
CA THR A 182 21.56 5.34 9.50
C THR A 182 22.14 4.30 8.53
N ASP A 183 21.42 3.19 8.27
CA ASP A 183 21.87 2.13 7.37
C ASP A 183 21.42 2.39 5.93
N SER A 184 22.38 2.61 5.02
CA SER A 184 22.14 2.83 3.59
C SER A 184 21.45 1.68 2.84
N GLY A 185 21.34 0.49 3.45
CA GLY A 185 20.60 -0.65 2.91
C GLY A 185 19.13 -0.69 3.29
N ALA A 186 18.65 0.20 4.16
CA ALA A 186 17.26 0.29 4.56
C ALA A 186 16.44 1.16 3.59
N VAL A 187 15.14 0.89 3.48
CA VAL A 187 14.20 1.67 2.64
C VAL A 187 14.05 3.09 3.15
N ASN A 188 14.17 3.26 4.46
CA ASN A 188 14.03 4.53 5.17
C ASN A 188 15.37 5.15 5.59
N TYR A 189 16.45 4.85 4.88
CA TYR A 189 17.75 5.45 5.14
C TYR A 189 17.68 6.99 5.08
N ASP A 190 17.94 7.67 6.21
CA ASP A 190 18.06 9.12 6.26
C ASP A 190 19.55 9.54 6.18
N PRO A 191 20.00 10.17 5.08
CA PRO A 191 21.37 10.66 4.97
C PRO A 191 21.71 11.81 5.95
N ASN A 192 20.72 12.43 6.59
CA ASN A 192 20.91 13.47 7.60
C ASN A 192 20.92 12.91 9.03
N ALA A 193 20.51 11.65 9.23
CA ALA A 193 20.55 11.03 10.55
C ALA A 193 22.01 10.82 11.01
N THR A 194 22.30 11.26 12.23
CA THR A 194 23.59 11.05 12.90
C THR A 194 23.53 10.03 14.03
N GLU A 195 22.31 9.67 14.44
CA GLU A 195 22.05 8.70 15.51
C GLU A 195 21.00 7.70 15.01
N ASP A 196 21.28 6.40 15.12
CA ASP A 196 20.32 5.36 14.77
C ASP A 196 19.24 5.25 15.86
N ASP A 197 17.98 5.45 15.49
CA ASP A 197 16.82 5.25 16.37
C ASP A 197 16.27 3.82 16.33
N GLY A 198 16.83 2.95 15.48
CA GLY A 198 16.35 1.58 15.28
C GLY A 198 15.11 1.49 14.39
N SER A 199 14.71 2.58 13.72
CA SER A 199 13.58 2.60 12.77
C SER A 199 13.87 1.87 11.46
N CYS A 200 15.11 1.48 11.18
CA CYS A 200 15.52 0.91 9.89
C CYS A 200 14.59 -0.21 9.37
N ILE A 201 13.88 0.07 8.28
CA ILE A 201 13.00 -0.85 7.57
C ILE A 201 13.79 -1.53 6.45
N PHE A 202 13.95 -2.84 6.58
CA PHE A 202 14.52 -3.68 5.54
C PHE A 202 13.43 -4.48 4.87
N ILE A 203 13.31 -4.36 3.54
CA ILE A 203 12.49 -5.28 2.77
C ILE A 203 13.26 -6.60 2.66
N PRO A 204 12.68 -7.73 3.11
CA PRO A 204 13.37 -9.02 3.00
C PRO A 204 13.56 -9.38 1.52
N ASN A 205 14.77 -9.83 1.19
CA ASN A 205 15.04 -10.44 -0.11
C ASN A 205 14.81 -11.95 0.01
N LEU A 206 13.71 -12.42 -0.56
CA LEU A 206 13.27 -13.82 -0.48
C LEU A 206 13.24 -14.47 -1.86
N THR A 207 13.57 -15.75 -1.91
CA THR A 207 13.28 -16.60 -3.06
C THR A 207 11.78 -16.86 -3.19
N ILE A 208 11.31 -17.24 -4.39
CA ILE A 208 9.89 -17.53 -4.59
C ILE A 208 9.46 -18.74 -3.74
N GLN A 209 10.34 -19.73 -3.57
CA GLN A 209 10.08 -20.87 -2.68
C GLN A 209 9.90 -20.44 -1.22
N GLU A 210 10.70 -19.49 -0.73
CA GLU A 210 10.55 -18.96 0.63
C GLU A 210 9.25 -18.18 0.80
N ILE A 211 8.83 -17.40 -0.20
CA ILE A 211 7.55 -16.67 -0.20
C ILE A 211 6.36 -17.64 -0.08
N HIS A 212 6.42 -18.79 -0.76
CA HIS A 212 5.39 -19.83 -0.65
C HIS A 212 5.48 -20.61 0.66
N GLY A 213 6.69 -20.96 1.12
CA GLY A 213 6.90 -21.87 2.25
C GLY A 213 6.73 -21.25 3.65
N SER A 214 6.66 -19.93 3.77
CA SER A 214 6.65 -19.22 5.06
C SER A 214 5.32 -18.56 5.43
N ASP A 215 4.26 -18.78 4.66
CA ASP A 215 3.01 -18.01 4.76
C ASP A 215 3.24 -16.49 4.77
N PHE A 216 4.34 -16.04 4.15
CA PHE A 216 4.75 -14.63 4.19
C PHE A 216 3.65 -13.72 3.62
N SER A 217 3.41 -12.60 4.29
CA SER A 217 2.55 -11.52 3.81
C SER A 217 3.24 -10.19 4.09
N GLY A 218 3.10 -9.23 3.16
CA GLY A 218 3.80 -7.95 3.22
C GLY A 218 4.74 -7.73 2.04
N THR A 219 5.57 -6.69 2.13
CA THR A 219 6.49 -6.26 1.07
C THR A 219 7.72 -7.15 1.00
N VAL A 220 8.11 -7.57 -0.20
CA VAL A 220 9.28 -8.42 -0.46
C VAL A 220 10.04 -7.93 -1.69
N VAL A 221 11.35 -8.14 -1.71
CA VAL A 221 12.14 -8.12 -2.96
C VAL A 221 12.38 -9.57 -3.37
N THR A 222 12.08 -9.89 -4.62
CA THR A 222 12.43 -11.19 -5.21
C THR A 222 12.94 -11.03 -6.63
N SER A 223 13.51 -12.08 -7.19
CA SER A 223 14.06 -12.05 -8.55
C SER A 223 13.79 -13.35 -9.28
N GLY A 224 13.69 -13.28 -10.60
CA GLY A 224 13.43 -14.45 -11.44
C GLY A 224 13.45 -14.13 -12.92
N VAL A 225 13.43 -15.19 -13.73
CA VAL A 225 13.28 -15.08 -15.18
C VAL A 225 11.79 -15.02 -15.51
N VAL A 226 11.40 -14.08 -16.35
CA VAL A 226 10.03 -13.97 -16.86
C VAL A 226 9.74 -15.15 -17.78
N THR A 227 8.79 -16.00 -17.41
CA THR A 227 8.40 -17.21 -18.16
C THR A 227 7.10 -17.04 -18.95
N GLY A 228 6.28 -16.05 -18.60
CA GLY A 228 5.04 -15.73 -19.31
C GLY A 228 4.65 -14.27 -19.11
N VAL A 229 4.04 -13.67 -20.14
CA VAL A 229 3.51 -12.29 -20.11
C VAL A 229 2.08 -12.31 -20.64
N TYR A 230 1.18 -11.65 -19.92
CA TYR A 230 -0.25 -11.63 -20.18
C TYR A 230 -0.75 -10.18 -20.28
N GLY A 231 -1.57 -9.91 -21.29
CA GLY A 231 -2.21 -8.61 -21.45
C GLY A 231 -3.29 -8.36 -20.40
N ASN A 232 -3.96 -7.21 -20.52
CA ASN A 232 -5.03 -6.82 -19.62
C ASN A 232 -6.12 -7.90 -19.53
N SER A 233 -6.38 -8.38 -18.31
CA SER A 233 -7.41 -9.39 -18.04
C SER A 233 -8.56 -8.80 -17.25
N GLY A 234 -9.80 -9.03 -17.69
CA GLY A 234 -11.00 -8.63 -16.94
C GLY A 234 -11.06 -9.28 -15.55
N SER A 235 -10.50 -10.49 -15.42
CA SER A 235 -10.39 -11.21 -14.13
C SER A 235 -9.41 -10.56 -13.16
N LEU A 236 -8.50 -9.71 -13.65
CA LEU A 236 -7.51 -8.97 -12.87
C LEU A 236 -7.82 -7.47 -12.83
N GLY A 237 -9.11 -7.10 -12.91
CA GLY A 237 -9.52 -5.70 -12.89
C GLY A 237 -9.00 -4.87 -14.08
N GLY A 238 -8.69 -5.53 -15.20
CA GLY A 238 -8.11 -4.90 -16.38
C GLY A 238 -6.62 -4.63 -16.29
N GLN A 239 -5.90 -5.21 -15.31
CA GLN A 239 -4.45 -5.06 -15.18
C GLN A 239 -3.70 -6.09 -16.05
N PRO A 240 -2.55 -5.71 -16.63
CA PRO A 240 -1.59 -6.65 -17.21
C PRO A 240 -0.87 -7.46 -16.12
N SER A 241 -0.26 -8.57 -16.50
CA SER A 241 0.50 -9.40 -15.57
C SER A 241 1.57 -10.23 -16.25
N TYR A 242 2.47 -10.79 -15.46
CA TYR A 242 3.50 -11.70 -15.92
C TYR A 242 3.84 -12.71 -14.82
N VAL A 243 4.58 -13.76 -15.18
CA VAL A 243 5.06 -14.78 -14.25
C VAL A 243 6.58 -14.76 -14.26
N ILE A 244 7.17 -14.80 -13.08
CA ILE A 244 8.60 -15.00 -12.88
C ILE A 244 8.87 -16.33 -12.20
N GLN A 245 10.04 -16.90 -12.48
CA GLN A 245 10.49 -18.14 -11.88
C GLN A 245 11.96 -18.06 -11.48
N ASN A 246 12.29 -18.53 -10.28
CA ASN A 246 13.66 -18.70 -9.82
C ASN A 246 13.96 -20.19 -9.60
N GLY A 247 14.85 -20.74 -10.43
CA GLY A 247 15.18 -22.15 -10.41
C GLY A 247 14.10 -23.04 -11.03
N THR A 248 14.01 -24.29 -10.55
CA THR A 248 13.11 -25.35 -11.03
C THR A 248 12.43 -26.04 -9.86
N GLY A 249 11.39 -26.83 -10.13
CA GLY A 249 10.68 -27.59 -9.11
C GLY A 249 9.50 -26.84 -8.47
N ALA A 250 8.92 -27.47 -7.46
CA ALA A 250 7.75 -26.99 -6.74
C ALA A 250 7.94 -25.56 -6.18
N PHE A 251 6.89 -24.75 -6.27
CA PHE A 251 6.83 -23.38 -5.73
C PHE A 251 7.94 -22.45 -6.25
N SER A 252 8.47 -22.71 -7.44
CA SER A 252 9.54 -21.87 -8.02
C SER A 252 9.01 -20.68 -8.82
N GLY A 253 7.71 -20.64 -9.13
CA GLY A 253 7.05 -19.61 -9.90
C GLY A 253 6.10 -18.76 -9.07
N ILE A 254 5.96 -17.48 -9.43
CA ILE A 254 4.98 -16.58 -8.81
C ILE A 254 4.40 -15.62 -9.85
N TRP A 255 3.12 -15.31 -9.67
CA TRP A 255 2.40 -14.35 -10.49
C TRP A 255 2.67 -12.93 -10.02
N VAL A 256 2.84 -12.01 -10.96
CA VAL A 256 3.09 -10.59 -10.68
C VAL A 256 2.12 -9.73 -11.50
N ILE A 257 1.44 -8.80 -10.82
CA ILE A 257 0.56 -7.83 -11.45
C ILE A 257 1.40 -6.62 -11.89
N GLY A 258 1.47 -6.38 -13.20
CA GLY A 258 2.32 -5.34 -13.80
C GLY A 258 2.63 -5.57 -15.27
N ASP A 259 3.38 -4.65 -15.86
CA ASP A 259 3.85 -4.70 -17.25
C ASP A 259 5.33 -4.29 -17.39
N GLY A 260 5.78 -4.02 -18.62
CA GLY A 260 7.13 -3.50 -18.88
C GLY A 260 8.23 -4.56 -19.01
N VAL A 261 7.87 -5.84 -19.12
CA VAL A 261 8.81 -6.96 -19.24
C VAL A 261 8.51 -7.85 -20.45
N MET A 262 9.50 -8.64 -20.84
CA MET A 262 9.41 -9.64 -21.90
C MET A 262 9.82 -11.02 -21.39
N VAL A 263 9.29 -12.08 -22.00
CA VAL A 263 9.71 -13.46 -21.72
C VAL A 263 11.22 -13.60 -21.95
N GLY A 264 11.93 -14.15 -20.97
CA GLY A 264 13.39 -14.26 -20.94
C GLY A 264 14.10 -13.07 -20.27
N ASP A 265 13.38 -12.05 -19.80
CA ASP A 265 13.99 -11.03 -18.94
C ASP A 265 14.31 -11.61 -17.56
N GLN A 266 15.53 -11.39 -17.07
CA GLN A 266 15.86 -11.58 -15.66
C GLN A 266 15.56 -10.27 -14.95
N ILE A 267 14.67 -10.32 -13.96
CA ILE A 267 14.21 -9.12 -13.26
C ILE A 267 14.39 -9.24 -11.76
N GLU A 268 14.46 -8.09 -11.11
CA GLU A 268 14.19 -7.92 -9.69
C GLU A 268 12.86 -7.17 -9.55
N VAL A 269 12.03 -7.61 -8.61
CA VAL A 269 10.72 -7.04 -8.35
C VAL A 269 10.53 -6.85 -6.86
N ALA A 270 10.08 -5.66 -6.47
CA ALA A 270 9.76 -5.31 -5.09
C ALA A 270 8.27 -4.96 -4.98
N GLY A 271 7.50 -5.73 -4.22
CA GLY A 271 6.05 -5.50 -4.12
C GLY A 271 5.42 -6.29 -2.98
N THR A 272 4.10 -6.17 -2.83
CA THR A 272 3.37 -6.78 -1.72
C THR A 272 2.85 -8.16 -2.09
N VAL A 273 3.20 -9.17 -1.28
CA VAL A 273 2.63 -10.52 -1.42
C VAL A 273 1.18 -10.51 -0.95
N THR A 274 0.28 -10.90 -1.85
CA THR A 274 -1.17 -10.99 -1.64
C THR A 274 -1.67 -12.36 -2.08
N VAL A 275 -2.82 -12.79 -1.55
CA VAL A 275 -3.49 -14.02 -1.96
C VAL A 275 -4.86 -13.65 -2.51
N VAL A 276 -5.09 -13.94 -3.79
CA VAL A 276 -6.36 -13.62 -4.49
C VAL A 276 -6.91 -14.91 -5.08
N TYR A 277 -8.10 -15.32 -4.61
CA TYR A 277 -8.75 -16.58 -5.00
C TYR A 277 -7.87 -17.84 -4.80
N GLY A 278 -6.96 -17.81 -3.83
CA GLY A 278 -6.01 -18.90 -3.57
C GLY A 278 -4.66 -18.74 -4.27
N LEU A 279 -4.58 -17.91 -5.33
CA LEU A 279 -3.32 -17.62 -6.02
C LEU A 279 -2.50 -16.63 -5.20
N ARG A 280 -1.29 -17.04 -4.82
CA ARG A 280 -0.28 -16.16 -4.21
C ARG A 280 0.41 -15.34 -5.29
N GLN A 281 0.35 -14.03 -5.19
CA GLN A 281 0.84 -13.09 -6.20
C GLN A 281 1.51 -11.87 -5.58
N ILE A 282 2.33 -11.19 -6.37
CA ILE A 282 2.91 -9.89 -6.01
C ILE A 282 2.07 -8.78 -6.65
N GLN A 283 1.53 -7.89 -5.81
CA GLN A 283 0.74 -6.73 -6.22
C GLN A 283 1.54 -5.44 -6.10
N SER A 284 1.48 -4.64 -7.17
CA SER A 284 2.14 -3.34 -7.35
C SER A 284 3.67 -3.37 -7.24
N ALA A 285 4.32 -3.52 -8.39
CA ALA A 285 5.73 -3.20 -8.56
C ALA A 285 6.04 -2.87 -10.03
N VAL A 286 6.84 -1.82 -10.26
CA VAL A 286 7.57 -1.65 -11.52
C VAL A 286 8.84 -2.49 -11.42
N PRO A 287 9.05 -3.50 -12.29
CA PRO A 287 10.22 -4.35 -12.21
C PRO A 287 11.49 -3.64 -12.71
N THR A 288 12.63 -4.01 -12.14
CA THR A 288 13.94 -3.65 -12.68
C THR A 288 14.46 -4.79 -13.56
N VAL A 289 14.57 -4.54 -14.87
CA VAL A 289 15.16 -5.51 -15.80
C VAL A 289 16.68 -5.50 -15.65
N GLN A 290 17.24 -6.60 -15.18
CA GLN A 290 18.68 -6.78 -14.99
C GLN A 290 19.38 -7.24 -16.29
N SER A 291 18.72 -8.10 -17.06
CA SER A 291 19.17 -8.54 -18.39
C SER A 291 18.02 -9.12 -19.20
N SER A 292 18.17 -9.17 -20.52
CA SER A 292 17.13 -9.64 -21.45
C SER A 292 17.61 -10.79 -22.34
N GLY A 293 16.66 -11.61 -22.80
CA GLY A 293 16.93 -12.72 -23.73
C GLY A 293 17.63 -13.92 -23.08
N ASN A 294 17.46 -14.08 -21.76
CA ASN A 294 17.97 -15.22 -21.02
C ASN A 294 17.23 -16.51 -21.41
N ALA A 295 17.90 -17.64 -21.23
CA ALA A 295 17.26 -18.93 -21.36
C ALA A 295 16.20 -19.10 -20.26
N LEU A 296 15.03 -19.64 -20.62
CA LEU A 296 14.02 -20.00 -19.64
C LEU A 296 14.52 -21.15 -18.76
N PRO A 297 14.02 -21.25 -17.51
CA PRO A 297 14.20 -22.45 -16.70
C PRO A 297 13.79 -23.72 -17.45
N ALA A 298 14.40 -24.85 -17.13
CA ALA A 298 13.95 -26.12 -17.68
C ALA A 298 12.51 -26.37 -17.22
N ALA A 299 11.63 -26.71 -18.16
CA ALA A 299 10.25 -27.04 -17.82
C ALA A 299 10.21 -28.33 -17.00
N GLU A 300 9.44 -28.33 -15.90
CA GLU A 300 9.25 -29.53 -15.09
C GLU A 300 8.36 -30.52 -15.84
N ALA A 301 8.80 -31.78 -15.97
CA ALA A 301 8.02 -32.81 -16.64
C ALA A 301 7.04 -33.45 -15.65
N LEU A 302 5.75 -33.18 -15.81
CA LEU A 302 4.70 -33.66 -14.89
C LEU A 302 3.80 -34.70 -15.54
N ALA A 303 3.28 -35.61 -14.71
CA ALA A 303 2.16 -36.44 -15.10
C ALA A 303 0.89 -35.58 -15.18
N SER A 304 -0.06 -35.94 -16.05
CA SER A 304 -1.24 -35.11 -16.27
C SER A 304 -2.13 -34.96 -15.02
N ALA A 305 -2.11 -35.89 -14.08
CA ALA A 305 -2.83 -35.73 -12.81
C ALA A 305 -2.20 -34.70 -11.86
N ASP A 306 -0.86 -34.63 -11.83
CA ASP A 306 -0.10 -33.86 -10.84
C ASP A 306 -0.11 -32.36 -11.14
N MET A 307 -0.39 -31.97 -12.39
CA MET A 307 -0.31 -30.56 -12.81
C MET A 307 -1.31 -29.64 -12.10
N ASN A 308 -2.36 -30.21 -11.52
CA ASN A 308 -3.38 -29.44 -10.82
C ASN A 308 -2.99 -29.16 -9.36
N ASP A 309 -1.86 -29.71 -8.89
CA ASP A 309 -1.37 -29.45 -7.55
C ASP A 309 -0.86 -28.01 -7.43
N GLU A 310 -1.22 -27.36 -6.32
CA GLU A 310 -0.88 -25.96 -5.99
C GLU A 310 0.62 -25.66 -6.12
N GLN A 311 1.48 -26.65 -5.84
CA GLN A 311 2.93 -26.50 -5.92
C GLN A 311 3.47 -26.23 -7.32
N TRP A 312 2.68 -26.46 -8.36
CA TRP A 312 3.05 -26.20 -9.75
C TRP A 312 2.41 -24.93 -10.32
N GLU A 313 1.65 -24.20 -9.50
CA GLU A 313 1.07 -22.93 -9.89
C GLU A 313 2.18 -21.95 -10.31
N SER A 314 2.00 -21.32 -11.47
CA SER A 314 2.97 -20.40 -12.07
C SER A 314 4.35 -21.00 -12.41
N VAL A 315 4.56 -22.30 -12.25
CA VAL A 315 5.81 -22.98 -12.66
C VAL A 315 5.75 -23.32 -14.14
N LEU A 316 6.85 -23.13 -14.86
CA LEU A 316 7.00 -23.60 -16.23
C LEU A 316 7.05 -25.13 -16.23
N VAL A 317 6.00 -25.75 -16.77
CA VAL A 317 5.82 -27.20 -16.81
C VAL A 317 5.72 -27.71 -18.26
N SER A 318 5.98 -29.00 -18.43
CA SER A 318 5.80 -29.73 -19.69
C SER A 318 5.05 -31.03 -19.41
N ILE A 319 4.07 -31.32 -20.26
CA ILE A 319 3.18 -32.46 -20.11
C ILE A 319 3.00 -33.13 -21.48
N ALA A 320 2.97 -34.46 -21.50
CA ALA A 320 2.65 -35.24 -22.67
C ALA A 320 1.51 -36.19 -22.33
N GLY A 321 0.41 -36.12 -23.08
CA GLY A 321 -0.76 -36.99 -22.89
C GLY A 321 -1.69 -36.96 -24.09
N GLU A 322 -2.68 -37.85 -24.10
CA GLU A 322 -3.74 -37.83 -25.11
C GLU A 322 -4.71 -36.68 -24.81
N CYS A 323 -5.05 -35.90 -25.83
CA CYS A 323 -6.11 -34.90 -25.73
C CYS A 323 -7.47 -35.61 -25.64
N THR A 324 -8.09 -35.57 -24.47
CA THR A 324 -9.37 -36.25 -24.20
C THR A 324 -10.58 -35.34 -24.41
N SER A 325 -10.42 -34.03 -24.24
CA SER A 325 -11.46 -33.04 -24.54
C SER A 325 -10.86 -31.66 -24.82
N VAL A 326 -11.61 -30.83 -25.55
CA VAL A 326 -11.33 -29.39 -25.75
C VAL A 326 -12.63 -28.65 -25.49
N ASN A 327 -12.60 -27.62 -24.65
CA ASN A 327 -13.79 -26.82 -24.38
C ASN A 327 -13.88 -25.59 -25.31
N GLY A 328 -15.02 -24.89 -25.26
CA GLY A 328 -15.26 -23.69 -26.08
C GLY A 328 -14.41 -22.47 -25.72
N PHE A 329 -13.58 -22.56 -24.68
CA PHE A 329 -12.72 -21.49 -24.17
C PHE A 329 -11.24 -21.68 -24.53
N GLY A 330 -10.90 -22.70 -25.32
CA GLY A 330 -9.51 -22.99 -25.69
C GLY A 330 -8.73 -23.74 -24.61
N GLU A 331 -9.42 -24.35 -23.64
CA GLU A 331 -8.81 -25.22 -22.64
C GLU A 331 -8.84 -26.68 -23.13
N TRP A 332 -7.72 -27.36 -22.96
CA TRP A 332 -7.45 -28.71 -23.43
C TRP A 332 -7.27 -29.63 -22.24
N GLN A 333 -7.94 -30.78 -22.27
CA GLN A 333 -7.78 -31.81 -21.25
C GLN A 333 -6.83 -32.90 -21.76
N LEU A 334 -5.70 -33.08 -21.08
CA LEU A 334 -4.70 -34.10 -21.37
C LEU A 334 -4.79 -35.24 -20.37
N ASN A 335 -4.56 -36.47 -20.83
CA ASN A 335 -4.47 -37.66 -19.98
C ASN A 335 -3.38 -38.61 -20.48
N ASP A 336 -2.40 -38.90 -19.63
CA ASP A 336 -1.28 -39.83 -19.90
C ASP A 336 -1.47 -41.22 -19.26
N GLY A 337 -2.63 -41.46 -18.66
CA GLY A 337 -2.96 -42.64 -17.87
C GLY A 337 -2.94 -42.42 -16.35
N SER A 338 -2.35 -41.32 -15.86
CA SER A 338 -2.33 -40.95 -14.44
C SER A 338 -3.61 -40.26 -13.97
N GLY A 339 -4.32 -39.57 -14.87
CA GLY A 339 -5.48 -38.74 -14.56
C GLY A 339 -5.60 -37.57 -15.53
N ASN A 340 -6.58 -36.70 -15.32
CA ASN A 340 -6.80 -35.57 -16.22
C ASN A 340 -6.05 -34.32 -15.75
N GLY A 341 -5.40 -33.64 -16.70
CA GLY A 341 -4.79 -32.33 -16.54
C GLY A 341 -5.38 -31.31 -17.50
N MET A 342 -5.50 -30.05 -17.09
CA MET A 342 -6.09 -28.98 -17.89
C MET A 342 -5.05 -27.94 -18.30
N VAL A 343 -4.89 -27.73 -19.61
CA VAL A 343 -3.96 -26.75 -20.19
C VAL A 343 -4.75 -25.69 -20.94
N ALA A 344 -4.51 -24.42 -20.66
CA ALA A 344 -5.02 -23.30 -21.47
C ALA A 344 -4.02 -22.98 -22.59
N GLY A 345 -4.53 -22.83 -23.82
CA GLY A 345 -3.73 -22.47 -25.00
C GLY A 345 -3.68 -20.96 -25.29
#